data_AF-A0A1I4DFY9-F1
#
_entry.id   AF-A0A1I4DFY9-F1
#
_cell.length_a   1.000
_cell.length_b   1.000
_cell.length_c   1.000
_cell.angle_alpha   90.00
_cell.angle_beta   90.00
_cell.angle_gamma   90.00
#
_symmetry.space_group_name_H-M   'P 1'
#
loop_
_entity.id
_entity.type
_entity.pdbx_description
1 polymer ?
#
loop_
_entity_poly.entity_id
_entity_poly.type
_entity_poly.pdbx_seq_one_letter_code
_entity_poly.pdbx_strand_id
1 'polypeptide(L)'
;MKNIFLAAIAAAAFACQPARAIIGGSDESLYGECLLAAASVHHVPPGLLIILLNVENGSLGKVSPNKNKTVDIGPMQVNDAWVPKVAAHWGSTRQAAYAALR
;
A
#
# COMPACT_ATOMS: atom_id res chain seq x y z
N MET A 1 68.98 4.15 -11.33
CA MET A 1 68.40 3.18 -12.27
C MET A 1 66.95 2.94 -11.85
N LYS A 2 66.03 3.22 -12.78
CA LYS A 2 64.66 2.69 -12.93
C LYS A 2 63.78 2.47 -11.69
N ASN A 3 62.69 3.25 -11.70
CA ASN A 3 61.30 2.84 -11.45
C ASN A 3 61.00 2.29 -10.04
N ILE A 4 59.99 2.77 -9.32
CA ILE A 4 58.59 2.61 -9.69
C ILE A 4 57.80 3.74 -9.00
N PHE A 5 57.39 4.74 -9.79
CA PHE A 5 56.11 5.40 -9.59
C PHE A 5 55.01 4.35 -9.79
N LEU A 6 53.91 4.44 -9.02
CA LEU A 6 52.64 3.69 -9.11
C LEU A 6 52.32 2.88 -7.84
N ALA A 7 51.95 3.58 -6.78
CA ALA A 7 51.07 3.02 -5.74
C ALA A 7 50.06 4.05 -5.21
N ALA A 8 49.73 5.04 -6.04
CA ALA A 8 48.50 5.82 -5.89
C ALA A 8 47.54 5.30 -6.97
N ILE A 9 46.25 5.22 -6.67
CA ILE A 9 45.18 4.61 -7.49
C ILE A 9 44.94 3.11 -7.17
N ALA A 10 44.66 2.79 -5.91
CA ALA A 10 43.84 1.61 -5.59
C ALA A 10 42.93 1.79 -4.35
N ALA A 11 42.90 2.98 -3.72
CA ALA A 11 42.10 3.23 -2.51
C ALA A 11 40.88 4.15 -2.75
N ALA A 12 40.67 4.66 -3.96
CA ALA A 12 39.59 5.62 -4.25
C ALA A 12 38.35 5.01 -4.94
N ALA A 13 38.32 3.69 -5.19
CA ALA A 13 37.22 3.04 -5.91
C ALA A 13 36.17 2.37 -5.01
N PHE A 14 36.35 2.35 -3.68
CA PHE A 14 35.40 1.74 -2.74
C PHE A 14 34.50 2.73 -1.99
N ALA A 15 34.69 4.05 -2.17
CA ALA A 15 33.94 5.06 -1.43
C ALA A 15 32.66 5.56 -2.13
N CYS A 16 32.35 5.07 -3.33
CA CYS A 16 31.17 5.47 -4.09
C CYS A 16 30.44 4.24 -4.63
N GLN A 17 29.98 3.37 -3.72
CA GLN A 17 28.85 2.52 -4.07
C GLN A 17 27.59 3.38 -3.90
N PRO A 18 26.69 3.46 -4.90
CA PRO A 18 25.37 4.03 -4.65
C PRO A 18 24.72 3.19 -3.54
N ALA A 19 24.18 3.86 -2.54
CA ALA A 19 23.33 3.19 -1.55
C ALA A 19 22.21 2.50 -2.32
N ARG A 20 22.27 1.17 -2.42
CA ARG A 20 21.11 0.39 -2.82
C ARG A 20 20.12 0.53 -1.68
N ALA A 21 19.08 1.34 -1.88
CA ALA A 21 17.88 1.21 -1.09
C ALA A 21 17.40 -0.23 -1.27
N ILE A 22 17.53 -1.03 -0.20
CA ILE A 22 16.79 -2.29 -0.10
C ILE A 22 15.32 -1.85 -0.02
N ILE A 23 14.64 -1.73 -1.16
CA ILE A 23 13.19 -1.77 -1.19
C ILE A 23 12.83 -3.25 -0.98
N GLY A 24 13.05 -3.70 0.25
CA GLY A 24 12.89 -5.07 0.70
C GLY A 24 11.90 -5.13 1.83
N GLY A 25 10.76 -4.46 1.65
CA GLY A 25 9.50 -4.86 2.26
C GLY A 25 8.55 -5.00 1.08
N SER A 26 8.06 -6.20 0.81
CA SER A 26 6.96 -6.36 -0.15
C SER A 26 5.81 -5.45 0.28
N ASP A 27 5.14 -4.79 -0.66
CA ASP A 27 3.96 -3.94 -0.41
C ASP A 27 2.89 -4.65 0.44
N GLU A 28 2.90 -5.99 0.49
CA GLU A 28 2.12 -6.85 1.40
C GLU A 28 2.33 -6.55 2.88
N SER A 29 3.55 -6.19 3.31
CA SER A 29 3.85 -5.89 4.71
C SER A 29 3.34 -4.52 5.16
N LEU A 30 3.11 -3.59 4.22
CA LEU A 30 2.79 -2.19 4.56
C LEU A 30 1.40 -2.04 5.18
N TYR A 31 0.44 -2.90 4.81
CA TYR A 31 -0.94 -2.83 5.28
C TYR A 31 -1.32 -3.95 6.25
N GLY A 32 -0.45 -4.94 6.47
CA GLY A 32 -0.72 -6.08 7.35
C GLY A 32 -1.06 -5.66 8.79
N GLU A 33 -0.29 -4.73 9.36
CA GLU A 33 -0.55 -4.19 10.70
C GLU A 33 -1.86 -3.39 10.75
N CYS A 34 -2.16 -2.62 9.70
CA CYS A 34 -3.42 -1.88 9.58
C CYS A 34 -4.62 -2.84 9.54
N LEU A 35 -4.52 -3.95 8.82
CA LEU A 35 -5.58 -4.96 8.75
C LEU A 35 -5.78 -5.69 10.08
N LEU A 36 -4.69 -6.02 10.77
CA LEU A 36 -4.76 -6.61 12.11
C LEU A 36 -5.40 -5.65 13.11
N ALA A 37 -5.01 -4.37 13.08
CA ALA A 37 -5.60 -3.34 13.93
C ALA A 37 -7.09 -3.13 13.63
N ALA A 38 -7.46 -3.02 12.34
CA ALA A 38 -8.86 -2.88 11.92
C ALA A 38 -9.70 -4.10 12.35
N ALA A 39 -9.17 -5.31 12.18
CA ALA A 39 -9.81 -6.55 12.62
C ALA A 39 -10.07 -6.55 14.13
N SER A 40 -9.09 -6.10 14.91
CA SER A 40 -9.21 -5.97 16.36
C SER A 40 -10.27 -4.93 16.77
N VAL A 41 -10.23 -3.72 16.19
CA VAL A 41 -11.18 -2.63 16.50
C VAL A 41 -12.62 -3.05 16.19
N HIS A 42 -12.82 -3.74 15.06
CA HIS A 42 -14.14 -4.16 14.61
C HIS A 42 -14.55 -5.56 15.08
N HIS A 43 -13.72 -6.21 15.89
CA HIS A 43 -13.97 -7.55 16.45
C HIS A 43 -14.30 -8.60 15.37
N VAL A 44 -13.61 -8.54 14.23
CA VAL A 44 -13.74 -9.51 13.14
C VAL A 44 -12.47 -10.36 13.04
N PRO A 45 -12.55 -11.65 12.67
CA PRO A 45 -11.36 -12.45 12.40
C PRO A 45 -10.49 -11.81 11.31
N PRO A 46 -9.17 -11.60 11.53
CA PRO A 46 -8.29 -10.99 10.52
C PRO A 46 -8.28 -11.74 9.18
N GLY A 47 -8.41 -13.06 9.23
CA GLY A 47 -8.50 -13.90 8.04
C GLY A 47 -9.66 -13.52 7.11
N LEU A 48 -10.78 -12.98 7.63
CA LEU A 48 -11.88 -12.50 6.78
C LEU A 48 -11.46 -11.30 5.94
N LEU A 49 -10.75 -10.33 6.53
CA LEU A 49 -10.28 -9.15 5.80
C LEU A 49 -9.25 -9.54 4.71
N ILE A 50 -8.36 -10.49 5.04
CA ILE A 50 -7.39 -11.03 4.08
C ILE A 50 -8.09 -11.77 2.94
N ILE A 51 -9.09 -12.60 3.23
CA ILE A 51 -9.86 -13.31 2.20
C ILE A 51 -10.57 -12.31 1.28
N LEU A 52 -11.22 -11.27 1.84
CA LEU A 52 -11.89 -10.24 1.05
C LEU A 52 -10.91 -9.51 0.13
N LEU A 53 -9.76 -9.06 0.65
CA LEU A 53 -8.73 -8.41 -0.17
C LEU A 53 -8.25 -9.30 -1.33
N ASN A 54 -8.06 -10.59 -1.08
CA ASN A 54 -7.62 -11.53 -2.11
C ASN A 54 -8.70 -11.79 -3.18
N VAL A 55 -9.97 -11.92 -2.77
CA VAL A 55 -11.08 -12.24 -3.68
C VAL A 55 -11.48 -11.04 -4.53
N GLU A 56 -11.55 -9.85 -3.93
CA GLU A 56 -11.91 -8.61 -4.64
C GLU A 56 -10.86 -8.20 -5.67
N ASN A 57 -9.60 -8.62 -5.47
CA ASN A 57 -8.47 -8.35 -6.36
C ASN A 57 -8.42 -6.86 -6.77
N GLY A 58 -8.68 -6.00 -5.79
CA GLY A 58 -8.59 -4.56 -5.90
C GLY A 58 -7.14 -4.09 -5.83
N SER A 59 -6.92 -2.83 -6.14
CA SER A 59 -5.65 -2.15 -5.87
C SER A 59 -5.92 -0.73 -5.41
N LEU A 60 -4.95 -0.10 -4.77
CA LEU A 60 -5.06 1.32 -4.42
C LEU A 60 -5.32 2.13 -5.69
N GLY A 61 -6.24 3.08 -5.60
CA GLY A 61 -6.73 3.88 -6.72
C GLY A 61 -7.76 3.20 -7.62
N LYS A 62 -7.97 1.87 -7.52
CA LYS A 62 -8.84 1.14 -8.46
C LYS A 62 -10.29 1.53 -8.25
N VAL A 63 -10.97 1.87 -9.34
CA VAL A 63 -12.41 2.12 -9.36
C VAL A 63 -13.02 1.31 -10.50
N SER A 64 -13.89 0.36 -10.16
CA SER A 64 -14.50 -0.56 -11.13
C SER A 64 -15.96 -0.16 -11.37
N PRO A 65 -16.36 0.17 -12.61
CA PRO A 65 -17.75 0.54 -12.89
C PRO A 65 -18.67 -0.67 -12.99
N ASN A 66 -19.87 -0.55 -12.41
CA ASN A 66 -20.91 -1.57 -12.47
C ASN A 66 -21.99 -1.23 -13.51
N LYS A 67 -22.70 -2.26 -14.00
CA LYS A 67 -23.78 -2.11 -14.99
C LYS A 67 -24.93 -1.23 -14.51
N ASN A 68 -25.17 -1.19 -13.20
CA ASN A 68 -26.20 -0.37 -12.55
C ASN A 68 -25.74 1.08 -12.27
N LYS A 69 -24.59 1.51 -12.83
CA LYS A 69 -23.99 2.85 -12.68
C LYS A 69 -23.40 3.17 -11.31
N THR A 70 -23.33 2.20 -10.40
CA THR A 70 -22.49 2.29 -9.18
C THR A 70 -21.03 2.01 -9.51
N VAL A 71 -20.13 2.26 -8.56
CA VAL A 71 -18.71 1.90 -8.68
C VAL A 71 -18.20 1.20 -7.44
N ASP A 72 -17.26 0.27 -7.61
CA ASP A 72 -16.56 -0.41 -6.53
C ASP A 72 -15.16 0.17 -6.35
N ILE A 73 -14.81 0.52 -5.10
CA ILE A 73 -13.72 1.44 -4.78
C ILE A 73 -12.61 0.72 -4.02
N GLY A 74 -11.37 0.87 -4.50
CA GLY A 74 -10.12 0.54 -3.81
C GLY A 74 -9.84 -0.95 -3.63
N PRO A 75 -8.92 -1.31 -2.70
CA PRO A 75 -8.45 -2.69 -2.52
C PRO A 75 -9.55 -3.70 -2.18
N MET A 76 -10.53 -3.30 -1.38
CA MET A 76 -11.68 -4.13 -0.98
C MET A 76 -12.93 -3.89 -1.84
N GLN A 77 -12.81 -3.12 -2.93
CA GLN A 77 -13.88 -2.91 -3.92
C GLN A 77 -15.24 -2.56 -3.26
N VAL A 78 -15.22 -1.63 -2.30
CA VAL A 78 -16.44 -1.22 -1.59
C VAL A 78 -17.33 -0.44 -2.55
N ASN A 79 -18.58 -0.87 -2.71
CA ASN A 79 -19.54 -0.18 -3.57
C ASN A 79 -19.87 1.23 -3.06
N ASP A 80 -19.94 2.21 -3.97
CA ASP A 80 -20.16 3.62 -3.66
C ASP A 80 -21.53 3.91 -2.99
N ALA A 81 -22.50 2.99 -3.08
CA ALA A 81 -23.74 3.06 -2.32
C ALA A 81 -23.52 3.08 -0.79
N TRP A 82 -22.37 2.55 -0.30
CA TRP A 82 -22.04 2.56 1.13
C TRP A 82 -21.36 3.85 1.61
N VAL A 83 -20.86 4.69 0.70
CA VAL A 83 -20.13 5.93 1.04
C VAL A 83 -20.91 6.83 2.01
N PRO A 84 -22.23 7.06 1.86
CA PRO A 84 -22.98 7.86 2.83
C PRO A 84 -22.96 7.29 4.25
N LYS A 85 -23.01 5.96 4.38
CA LYS A 85 -23.00 5.28 5.68
C LYS A 85 -21.61 5.32 6.31
N VAL A 86 -20.56 5.11 5.52
CA VAL A 86 -19.16 5.21 5.97
C VAL A 86 -18.86 6.64 6.44
N ALA A 87 -19.25 7.64 5.65
CA ALA A 87 -19.10 9.06 6.01
C ALA A 87 -19.80 9.38 7.34
N ALA A 88 -21.04 8.93 7.52
CA ALA A 88 -21.79 9.13 8.75
C ALA A 88 -21.15 8.43 9.96
N HIS A 89 -20.66 7.19 9.79
CA HIS A 89 -20.04 6.42 10.87
C HIS A 89 -18.79 7.11 11.44
N TRP A 90 -17.98 7.72 10.58
CA TRP A 90 -16.72 8.37 10.96
C TRP A 90 -16.82 9.90 11.08
N GLY A 91 -18.02 10.48 11.02
CA GLY A 91 -18.21 11.93 11.10
C GLY A 91 -17.49 12.71 9.98
N SER A 92 -17.37 12.12 8.81
CA SER A 92 -16.63 12.66 7.66
C SER A 92 -17.56 13.12 6.54
N THR A 93 -17.01 13.78 5.51
CA THR A 93 -17.76 14.12 4.29
C THR A 93 -17.83 12.90 3.35
N ARG A 94 -18.82 12.87 2.45
CA ARG A 94 -18.90 11.82 1.42
C ARG A 94 -17.65 11.80 0.53
N GLN A 95 -17.12 12.98 0.20
CA GLN A 95 -15.92 13.14 -0.60
C GLN A 95 -14.68 12.57 0.11
N ALA A 96 -14.52 12.87 1.39
CA ALA A 96 -13.40 12.33 2.18
C ALA A 96 -13.54 10.82 2.40
N ALA A 97 -14.74 10.31 2.66
CA ALA A 97 -14.99 8.87 2.76
C ALA A 97 -14.70 8.14 1.43
N TYR A 98 -15.16 8.70 0.29
CA TYR A 98 -14.84 8.16 -1.03
C TYR A 98 -13.33 8.16 -1.28
N ALA A 99 -12.64 9.25 -0.96
CA ALA A 99 -11.18 9.35 -1.13
C ALA A 99 -10.41 8.37 -0.24
N ALA A 100 -10.87 8.13 0.99
CA ALA A 100 -10.26 7.18 1.91
C ALA A 100 -10.45 5.71 1.49
N LEU A 101 -11.52 5.42 0.74
CA LEU A 101 -11.77 4.09 0.18
C LEU A 101 -10.96 3.83 -1.10
N ARG A 102 -10.48 4.88 -1.78
CA ARG A 102 -9.84 4.79 -3.09
C ARG A 102 -8.38 4.37 -2.97
#